data_AF-A0A1E5SPS2-F1
#
_entry.id   AF-A0A1E5SPS2-F1
#
_cell.length_a   1.000
_cell.length_b   1.000
_cell.length_c   1.000
_cell.angle_alpha   90.00
_cell.angle_beta   90.00
_cell.angle_gamma   90.00
#
_symmetry.space_group_name_H-M   'P 1'
#
loop_
_entity.id
_entity.type
_entity.pdbx_description
1 polymer ?
#
loop_
_entity_poly.entity_id
_entity_poly.type
_entity_poly.pdbx_seq_one_letter_code
_entity_poly.pdbx_strand_id
1 'polypeptide(L)'
;MPKMSINRSVMINAPIEKIFSTLNDFNHWQAWSPWLIMDPDTKVAVREDAKYYEWNGKRTGEGNMTILNEKENESIDYDLMFLKPWKSQAKVSFYFKPVGDAVQVTWTMDSGLPFFLFWMKKQMEAFVGMDYERGLNMLKEYVEKGEIDSKLEFKGASDFPHTHYVGIKTLCNMDQMGDHMTEDFKKLEAYAKDNEGELTGQAFSIYHKWDMVKRVAEYSACLGVKSKPNGLSGDFVAGEIPATKVNTVRHIGTYEHLGNAWSTLYNMQRGKEFKMVKGIHPFEMYVNNPQEVAPKDLITDINFAVK
;
A
#
# COMPACT_ATOMS: atom_id res chain seq x y z
N MET A 1 -5.22 26.80 13.62
CA MET A 1 -5.34 25.53 12.87
C MET A 1 -4.31 24.55 13.42
N PRO A 2 -4.70 23.32 13.82
CA PRO A 2 -3.74 22.30 14.21
C PRO A 2 -2.72 22.09 13.09
N LYS A 3 -1.43 22.22 13.42
CA LYS A 3 -0.34 21.94 12.47
C LYS A 3 -0.12 20.43 12.40
N MET A 4 0.02 19.92 11.20
CA MET A 4 0.49 18.57 10.91
C MET A 4 1.92 18.66 10.40
N SER A 5 2.77 17.75 10.86
CA SER A 5 4.11 17.57 10.33
C SER A 5 4.34 16.09 10.11
N ILE A 6 4.64 15.71 8.87
CA ILE A 6 4.97 14.35 8.47
C ILE A 6 6.42 14.35 8.00
N ASN A 7 7.17 13.33 8.40
CA ASN A 7 8.48 13.03 7.84
C ASN A 7 8.63 11.52 7.68
N ARG A 8 9.21 11.09 6.57
CA ARG A 8 9.63 9.70 6.33
C ARG A 8 10.95 9.69 5.60
N SER A 9 11.72 8.63 5.80
CA SER A 9 13.01 8.48 5.14
C SER A 9 13.25 7.07 4.64
N VAL A 10 14.03 6.96 3.58
CA VAL A 10 14.52 5.69 3.04
C VAL A 10 16.01 5.83 2.69
N MET A 11 16.75 4.72 2.74
CA MET A 11 18.11 4.64 2.24
C MET A 11 18.08 4.23 0.76
N ILE A 12 18.69 5.05 -0.11
CA ILE A 12 18.82 4.76 -1.55
C ILE A 12 20.30 4.56 -1.88
N ASN A 13 20.62 3.41 -2.45
CA ASN A 13 21.95 2.99 -2.89
C ASN A 13 22.17 3.46 -4.33
N ALA A 14 22.27 4.78 -4.52
CA ALA A 14 22.52 5.41 -5.81
C ALA A 14 23.29 6.73 -5.64
N PRO A 15 23.98 7.21 -6.70
CA PRO A 15 24.60 8.53 -6.68
C PRO A 15 23.58 9.63 -6.34
N ILE A 16 24.01 10.58 -5.50
CA ILE A 16 23.14 11.66 -5.02
C ILE A 16 22.62 12.53 -6.17
N GLU A 17 23.43 12.70 -7.23
CA GLU A 17 23.10 13.43 -8.44
C GLU A 17 21.92 12.78 -9.17
N LYS A 18 21.87 11.44 -9.19
CA LYS A 18 20.75 10.69 -9.80
C LYS A 18 19.47 10.88 -9.00
N ILE A 19 19.56 10.84 -7.68
CA ILE A 19 18.41 11.06 -6.78
C ILE A 19 17.88 12.49 -6.92
N PHE A 20 18.78 13.48 -6.86
CA PHE A 20 18.45 14.89 -6.99
C PHE A 20 17.78 15.17 -8.34
N SER A 21 18.40 14.78 -9.46
CA SER A 21 17.82 14.99 -10.79
C SER A 21 16.47 14.31 -10.98
N THR A 22 16.28 13.09 -10.43
CA THR A 22 14.99 12.39 -10.48
C THR A 22 13.89 13.14 -9.73
N LEU A 23 14.20 13.71 -8.57
CA LEU A 23 13.21 14.41 -7.74
C LEU A 23 12.96 15.84 -8.20
N ASN A 24 13.95 16.45 -8.86
CA ASN A 24 13.92 17.85 -9.27
C ASN A 24 13.29 18.09 -10.65
N ASP A 25 12.87 17.02 -11.32
CA ASP A 25 12.17 17.04 -12.60
C ASP A 25 10.88 16.23 -12.48
N PHE A 26 9.74 16.92 -12.55
CA PHE A 26 8.43 16.30 -12.38
C PHE A 26 8.04 15.31 -13.48
N ASN A 27 8.76 15.22 -14.60
CA ASN A 27 8.51 14.18 -15.61
C ASN A 27 8.81 12.77 -15.06
N HIS A 28 9.67 12.64 -14.06
CA HIS A 28 10.01 11.35 -13.45
C HIS A 28 9.02 10.88 -12.38
N TRP A 29 8.15 11.76 -11.88
CA TRP A 29 7.30 11.47 -10.72
C TRP A 29 6.17 10.50 -11.01
N GLN A 30 5.73 10.41 -12.27
CA GLN A 30 4.63 9.52 -12.65
C GLN A 30 4.97 8.04 -12.41
N ALA A 31 6.24 7.67 -12.52
CA ALA A 31 6.69 6.29 -12.36
C ALA A 31 6.51 5.78 -10.93
N TRP A 32 6.79 6.60 -9.91
CA TRP A 32 6.88 6.17 -8.51
C TRP A 32 5.85 6.83 -7.59
N SER A 33 4.86 7.54 -8.12
CA SER A 33 3.87 8.24 -7.31
C SER A 33 2.93 7.26 -6.59
N PRO A 34 2.86 7.31 -5.24
CA PRO A 34 1.97 6.44 -4.45
C PRO A 34 0.48 6.75 -4.66
N TRP A 35 0.17 7.87 -5.31
CA TRP A 35 -1.20 8.29 -5.63
C TRP A 35 -1.58 7.96 -7.07
N LEU A 36 -0.70 8.17 -8.05
CA LEU A 36 -1.01 7.91 -9.46
C LEU A 36 -1.20 6.43 -9.76
N ILE A 37 -0.44 5.54 -9.11
CA ILE A 37 -0.61 4.09 -9.30
C ILE A 37 -2.04 3.61 -8.96
N MET A 38 -2.75 4.33 -8.07
CA MET A 38 -4.12 4.02 -7.70
C MET A 38 -5.17 4.52 -8.71
N ASP A 39 -4.77 5.39 -9.65
CA ASP A 39 -5.65 6.11 -10.58
C ASP A 39 -5.01 6.21 -11.98
N PRO A 40 -5.01 5.10 -12.75
CA PRO A 40 -4.27 5.02 -14.02
C PRO A 40 -4.76 6.00 -15.09
N ASP A 41 -5.99 6.52 -14.94
CA ASP A 41 -6.59 7.48 -15.88
C ASP A 41 -6.31 8.94 -15.49
N THR A 42 -5.52 9.20 -14.44
CA THR A 42 -5.17 10.55 -14.02
C THR A 42 -4.41 11.27 -15.12
N LYS A 43 -4.94 12.43 -15.52
CA LYS A 43 -4.28 13.32 -16.47
C LYS A 43 -3.23 14.12 -15.71
N VAL A 44 -2.00 14.07 -16.19
CA VAL A 44 -0.88 14.83 -15.67
C VAL A 44 -0.35 15.74 -16.75
N ALA A 45 -0.11 17.01 -16.42
CA ALA A 45 0.60 17.95 -17.27
C ALA A 45 1.80 18.52 -16.51
N VAL A 46 2.97 18.42 -17.13
CA VAL A 46 4.23 18.96 -16.62
C VAL A 46 4.61 20.14 -17.51
N ARG A 47 4.98 21.27 -16.91
CA ARG A 47 5.44 22.45 -17.65
C ARG A 47 6.80 22.15 -18.30
N GLU A 48 7.14 22.89 -19.36
CA GLU A 48 8.39 22.70 -20.12
C GLU A 48 9.66 22.72 -19.26
N ASP A 49 9.69 23.49 -18.17
CA ASP A 49 10.82 23.55 -17.25
C ASP A 49 10.87 22.42 -16.22
N ALA A 50 9.89 21.50 -16.25
CA ALA A 50 9.71 20.40 -15.32
C ALA A 50 9.53 20.78 -13.83
N LYS A 51 9.35 22.08 -13.52
CA LYS A 51 9.20 22.60 -12.15
C LYS A 51 7.76 22.84 -11.73
N TYR A 52 6.81 22.64 -12.64
CA TYR A 52 5.38 22.72 -12.36
C TYR A 52 4.68 21.45 -12.86
N TYR A 53 3.80 20.92 -12.02
CA TYR A 53 3.07 19.68 -12.25
C TYR A 53 1.62 19.90 -11.85
N GLU A 54 0.67 19.64 -12.73
CA GLU A 54 -0.76 19.61 -12.41
C GLU A 54 -1.37 18.25 -12.70
N TRP A 55 -2.39 17.88 -11.93
CA TRP A 55 -3.08 16.62 -12.13
C TRP A 55 -4.59 16.78 -12.00
N ASN A 56 -5.30 15.90 -12.70
CA ASN A 56 -6.75 15.73 -12.60
C ASN A 56 -7.12 14.26 -12.75
N GLY A 57 -7.60 13.66 -11.67
CA GLY A 57 -7.98 12.25 -11.62
C GLY A 57 -9.21 12.03 -10.76
N LYS A 58 -9.85 10.86 -10.95
CA LYS A 58 -11.08 10.47 -10.25
C LYS A 58 -10.82 10.22 -8.76
N ARG A 59 -9.70 9.57 -8.44
CA ARG A 59 -9.26 9.15 -7.10
C ARG A 59 -8.16 10.05 -6.55
N THR A 60 -7.27 10.55 -7.41
CA THR A 60 -6.20 11.49 -6.99
C THR A 60 -6.70 12.91 -6.79
N GLY A 61 -7.95 13.21 -7.18
CA GLY A 61 -8.50 14.55 -7.13
C GLY A 61 -7.83 15.47 -8.14
N GLU A 62 -7.83 16.77 -7.83
CA GLU A 62 -7.26 17.80 -8.69
C GLU A 62 -6.32 18.69 -7.86
N GLY A 63 -5.19 19.07 -8.44
CA GLY A 63 -4.23 19.93 -7.78
C GLY A 63 -3.00 20.24 -8.63
N ASN A 64 -2.04 20.93 -8.01
CA ASN A 64 -0.75 21.21 -8.61
C ASN A 64 0.39 21.24 -7.58
N MET A 65 1.61 21.10 -8.08
CA MET A 65 2.86 21.25 -7.36
C MET A 65 3.78 22.22 -8.09
N THR A 66 4.58 22.97 -7.34
CA THR A 66 5.58 23.88 -7.91
C THR A 66 6.86 23.84 -7.09
N ILE A 67 7.99 23.50 -7.71
CA ILE A 67 9.31 23.60 -7.07
C ILE A 67 9.65 25.09 -6.93
N LEU A 68 9.96 25.50 -5.70
CA LEU A 68 10.20 26.90 -5.33
C LEU A 68 11.68 27.16 -5.06
N ASN A 69 12.35 26.24 -4.37
CA ASN A 69 13.77 26.35 -4.06
C ASN A 69 14.43 24.99 -4.21
N GLU A 70 15.68 25.00 -4.63
CA GLU A 70 16.52 23.83 -4.77
C GLU A 70 17.93 24.17 -4.35
N LYS A 71 18.55 23.28 -3.58
CA LYS A 71 19.97 23.28 -3.31
C LYS A 71 20.51 21.97 -3.85
N GLU A 72 21.35 22.09 -4.87
CA GLU A 72 21.89 20.93 -5.59
C GLU A 72 22.41 19.87 -4.61
N ASN A 73 21.92 18.64 -4.75
CA ASN A 73 22.28 17.49 -3.93
C ASN A 73 22.07 17.66 -2.40
N GLU A 74 21.33 18.68 -1.95
CA GLU A 74 21.04 18.90 -0.52
C GLU A 74 19.53 18.88 -0.22
N SER A 75 18.73 19.65 -0.98
CA SER A 75 17.29 19.77 -0.72
C SER A 75 16.49 20.27 -1.91
N ILE A 76 15.20 19.91 -1.94
CA ILE A 76 14.21 20.44 -2.88
C ILE A 76 12.96 20.84 -2.09
N ASP A 77 12.51 22.08 -2.22
CA ASP A 77 11.30 22.59 -1.60
C ASP A 77 10.24 22.86 -2.67
N TYR A 78 9.02 22.39 -2.43
CA TYR A 78 7.89 22.64 -3.32
C TYR A 78 6.60 22.92 -2.58
N ASP A 79 5.74 23.70 -3.24
CA ASP A 79 4.37 23.92 -2.79
C ASP A 79 3.46 22.86 -3.38
N LEU A 80 2.56 22.32 -2.54
CA LEU A 80 1.52 21.40 -2.94
C LEU A 80 0.16 22.07 -2.71
N MET A 81 -0.65 22.16 -3.76
CA MET A 81 -2.00 22.71 -3.73
C MET A 81 -3.00 21.65 -4.17
N PHE A 82 -3.83 21.18 -3.24
CA PHE A 82 -5.03 20.42 -3.59
C PHE A 82 -6.16 21.39 -3.89
N LEU A 83 -6.87 21.17 -5.00
CA LEU A 83 -8.02 21.96 -5.43
C LEU A 83 -9.34 21.20 -5.20
N LYS A 84 -9.35 19.88 -5.45
CA LYS A 84 -10.50 18.99 -5.22
C LYS A 84 -10.08 17.72 -4.48
N PRO A 85 -10.94 17.15 -3.63
CA PRO A 85 -12.31 17.60 -3.31
C PRO A 85 -12.37 18.81 -2.35
N TRP A 86 -11.28 19.12 -1.65
CA TRP A 86 -11.18 20.28 -0.78
C TRP A 86 -9.88 21.03 -1.06
N LYS A 87 -9.95 22.36 -0.98
CA LYS A 87 -8.76 23.19 -1.09
C LYS A 87 -7.86 22.99 0.12
N SER A 88 -6.61 22.66 -0.12
CA SER A 88 -5.58 22.55 0.91
C SER A 88 -4.23 22.93 0.33
N GLN A 89 -3.36 23.50 1.18
CA GLN A 89 -1.99 23.80 0.84
C GLN A 89 -1.05 23.10 1.83
N ALA A 90 0.07 22.61 1.32
CA ALA A 90 1.16 22.09 2.13
C ALA A 90 2.50 22.62 1.61
N LYS A 91 3.44 22.78 2.53
CA LYS A 91 4.86 22.98 2.23
C LYS A 91 5.54 21.62 2.34
N VAL A 92 6.25 21.23 1.29
CA VAL A 92 6.81 19.89 1.19
C VAL A 92 8.27 20.00 0.80
N SER A 93 9.12 19.18 1.43
CA SER A 93 10.56 19.21 1.17
C SER A 93 11.12 17.80 1.02
N PHE A 94 12.13 17.66 0.18
CA PHE A 94 13.07 16.55 0.20
C PHE A 94 14.41 17.01 0.76
N TYR A 95 15.02 16.18 1.61
CA TYR A 95 16.38 16.37 2.11
C TYR A 95 17.24 15.16 1.77
N PHE A 96 18.47 15.42 1.35
CA PHE A 96 19.45 14.41 0.97
C PHE A 96 20.62 14.44 1.95
N LYS A 97 20.95 13.28 2.51
CA LYS A 97 22.09 13.13 3.41
C LYS A 97 22.94 11.93 2.99
N PRO A 98 24.17 12.14 2.51
CA PRO A 98 25.09 11.04 2.26
C PRO A 98 25.37 10.23 3.53
N VAL A 99 25.32 8.90 3.42
CA VAL A 99 25.61 7.93 4.48
C VAL A 99 26.37 6.76 3.87
N GLY A 100 27.70 6.82 3.90
CA GLY A 100 28.55 5.84 3.20
C GLY A 100 28.33 5.92 1.69
N ASP A 101 28.09 4.76 1.06
CA ASP A 101 27.82 4.65 -0.39
C ASP A 101 26.33 4.84 -0.74
N ALA A 102 25.50 5.18 0.25
CA ALA A 102 24.07 5.39 0.11
C ALA A 102 23.68 6.83 0.47
N VAL A 103 22.47 7.23 0.10
CA VAL A 103 21.89 8.52 0.45
C VAL A 103 20.62 8.27 1.25
N GLN A 104 20.53 8.86 2.44
CA GLN A 104 19.28 8.97 3.16
C GLN A 104 18.43 10.07 2.51
N VAL A 105 17.29 9.69 1.95
CA VAL A 105 16.31 10.61 1.38
C VAL A 105 15.19 10.78 2.37
N THR A 106 14.89 12.01 2.77
CA THR A 106 13.80 12.33 3.70
C THR A 106 12.76 13.17 3.00
N TRP A 107 11.49 12.75 3.05
CA TRP A 107 10.34 13.49 2.51
C TRP A 107 9.52 14.05 3.66
N THR A 108 9.34 15.36 3.71
CA THR A 108 8.63 16.07 4.78
C THR A 108 7.43 16.83 4.25
N MET A 109 6.39 16.97 5.06
CA MET A 109 5.25 17.83 4.77
C MET A 109 4.82 18.58 6.03
N ASP A 110 4.72 19.89 5.91
CA ASP A 110 4.05 20.75 6.87
C ASP A 110 2.75 21.27 6.28
N SER A 111 1.64 21.03 6.98
CA SER A 111 0.31 21.50 6.58
C SER A 111 -0.55 21.86 7.78
N GLY A 112 -1.69 22.50 7.52
CA GLY A 112 -2.67 22.86 8.53
C GLY A 112 -3.97 22.10 8.30
N LEU A 113 -4.61 21.67 9.40
CA LEU A 113 -5.98 21.19 9.35
C LEU A 113 -6.97 22.29 9.72
N PRO A 114 -8.14 22.34 9.08
CA PRO A 114 -9.28 23.08 9.63
C PRO A 114 -9.50 22.68 11.08
N PHE A 115 -9.76 23.64 11.97
CA PHE A 115 -9.85 23.36 13.40
C PHE A 115 -10.93 22.33 13.73
N PHE A 116 -12.04 22.32 12.99
CA PHE A 116 -13.11 21.32 13.15
C PHE A 116 -12.71 19.90 12.71
N LEU A 117 -11.47 19.64 12.26
CA LEU A 117 -10.96 18.29 11.97
C LEU A 117 -9.82 17.88 12.93
N PHE A 118 -9.62 18.62 14.03
CA PHE A 118 -8.46 18.42 14.91
C PHE A 118 -8.32 17.00 15.46
N TRP A 119 -9.43 16.29 15.70
CA TRP A 119 -9.43 14.91 16.20
C TRP A 119 -8.91 13.89 15.17
N MET A 120 -8.96 14.23 13.88
CA MET A 120 -8.45 13.38 12.79
C MET A 120 -6.94 13.53 12.57
N LYS A 121 -6.29 14.48 13.25
CA LYS A 121 -4.87 14.82 13.03
C LYS A 121 -3.97 13.59 12.98
N LYS A 122 -3.95 12.77 14.04
CA LYS A 122 -3.07 11.58 14.14
C LYS A 122 -3.36 10.56 13.04
N GLN A 123 -4.62 10.39 12.68
CA GLN A 123 -5.03 9.47 11.62
C GLN A 123 -4.56 9.97 10.25
N MET A 124 -4.68 11.28 9.99
CA MET A 124 -4.19 11.88 8.74
C MET A 124 -2.66 11.84 8.65
N GLU A 125 -1.95 12.14 9.74
CA GLU A 125 -0.49 11.99 9.81
C GLU A 125 -0.05 10.54 9.54
N ALA A 126 -0.79 9.55 10.08
CA ALA A 126 -0.52 8.14 9.80
C ALA A 126 -0.79 7.77 8.34
N PHE A 127 -1.93 8.18 7.77
CA PHE A 127 -2.28 7.88 6.38
C PHE A 127 -1.31 8.52 5.38
N VAL A 128 -0.99 9.80 5.54
CA VAL A 128 -0.01 10.47 4.66
C VAL A 128 1.39 9.90 4.88
N GLY A 129 1.75 9.58 6.12
CA GLY A 129 3.02 8.93 6.42
C GLY A 129 3.21 7.59 5.69
N MET A 130 2.15 6.79 5.57
CA MET A 130 2.22 5.55 4.80
C MET A 130 2.28 5.77 3.29
N ASP A 131 1.57 6.77 2.77
CA ASP A 131 1.72 7.14 1.36
C ASP A 131 3.17 7.55 1.07
N TYR A 132 3.81 8.27 1.99
CA TYR A 132 5.22 8.64 1.88
C TYR A 132 6.14 7.42 1.97
N GLU A 133 5.89 6.48 2.88
CA GLU A 133 6.62 5.20 2.95
C GLU A 133 6.52 4.43 1.62
N ARG A 134 5.31 4.26 1.06
CA ARG A 134 5.10 3.60 -0.24
C ARG A 134 5.82 4.33 -1.38
N GLY A 135 5.67 5.66 -1.44
CA GLY A 135 6.29 6.48 -2.48
C GLY A 135 7.81 6.44 -2.41
N LEU A 136 8.39 6.50 -1.21
CA LEU A 136 9.84 6.40 -1.01
C LEU A 136 10.39 5.02 -1.39
N ASN A 137 9.65 3.94 -1.10
CA ASN A 137 10.05 2.60 -1.52
C ASN A 137 10.02 2.43 -3.05
N MET A 138 8.98 2.95 -3.72
CA MET A 138 8.93 2.95 -5.19
C MET A 138 10.01 3.86 -5.79
N LEU A 139 10.28 5.04 -5.20
CA LEU A 139 11.35 5.92 -5.63
C LEU A 139 12.72 5.24 -5.52
N LYS A 140 12.98 4.56 -4.39
CA LYS A 140 14.20 3.78 -4.16
C LYS A 140 14.39 2.78 -5.29
N GLU A 141 13.38 1.97 -5.58
CA GLU A 141 13.49 0.94 -6.61
C GLU A 141 13.66 1.54 -8.01
N TYR A 142 12.88 2.57 -8.33
CA TYR A 142 13.00 3.29 -9.59
C TYR A 142 14.41 3.87 -9.80
N VAL A 143 14.99 4.49 -8.77
CA VAL A 143 16.33 5.06 -8.85
C VAL A 143 17.41 3.97 -8.89
N GLU A 144 17.26 2.87 -8.16
CA GLU A 144 18.27 1.81 -8.09
C GLU A 144 18.25 0.90 -9.34
N LYS A 145 17.06 0.55 -9.83
CA LYS A 145 16.86 -0.46 -10.87
C LYS A 145 16.37 0.11 -12.20
N GLY A 146 15.71 1.27 -12.19
CA GLY A 146 15.09 1.87 -13.38
C GLY A 146 13.65 1.41 -13.64
N GLU A 147 13.16 0.44 -12.89
CA GLU A 147 11.80 -0.08 -12.93
C GLU A 147 11.28 -0.29 -11.51
N ILE A 148 9.95 -0.47 -11.37
CA ILE A 148 9.29 -0.75 -10.10
C ILE A 148 8.52 -2.04 -10.26
N ASP A 149 8.76 -3.00 -9.37
CA ASP A 149 8.10 -4.29 -9.38
C ASP A 149 6.73 -4.17 -8.68
N SER A 150 5.85 -3.32 -9.22
CA SER A 150 4.48 -3.10 -8.75
C SER A 150 3.56 -2.67 -9.88
N LYS A 151 2.61 -3.54 -10.22
CA LYS A 151 1.55 -3.27 -11.19
C LYS A 151 0.20 -3.60 -10.57
N LEU A 152 -0.78 -2.73 -10.80
CA LEU A 152 -2.16 -2.95 -10.40
C LEU A 152 -3.05 -3.33 -11.59
N GLU A 153 -3.90 -4.34 -11.42
CA GLU A 153 -4.98 -4.65 -12.35
C GLU A 153 -6.35 -4.55 -11.65
N PHE A 154 -7.23 -3.73 -12.23
CA PHE A 154 -8.56 -3.45 -11.69
C PHE A 154 -9.56 -4.52 -12.16
N LYS A 155 -9.58 -5.66 -11.47
CA LYS A 155 -10.46 -6.79 -11.79
C LYS A 155 -11.94 -6.47 -11.58
N GLY A 156 -12.26 -5.53 -10.68
CA GLY A 156 -13.61 -5.05 -10.44
C GLY A 156 -14.48 -6.04 -9.66
N ALA A 157 -15.80 -5.93 -9.82
CA ALA A 157 -16.76 -6.76 -9.09
C ALA A 157 -16.88 -8.17 -9.69
N SER A 158 -16.84 -9.19 -8.84
CA SER A 158 -17.07 -10.59 -9.21
C SER A 158 -17.72 -11.39 -8.08
N ASP A 159 -18.28 -12.55 -8.39
CA ASP A 159 -18.79 -13.48 -7.38
C ASP A 159 -17.63 -14.26 -6.76
N PHE A 160 -17.67 -14.44 -5.44
CA PHE A 160 -16.71 -15.22 -4.66
C PHE A 160 -17.44 -16.40 -4.00
N PRO A 161 -16.93 -17.64 -4.16
CA PRO A 161 -17.60 -18.84 -3.66
C PRO A 161 -17.51 -18.95 -2.14
N HIS A 162 -18.46 -19.67 -1.54
CA HIS A 162 -18.37 -20.07 -0.14
C HIS A 162 -17.10 -20.86 0.10
N THR A 163 -16.31 -20.46 1.10
CA THR A 163 -14.99 -21.04 1.35
C THR A 163 -14.84 -21.35 2.84
N HIS A 164 -14.62 -22.62 3.19
CA HIS A 164 -14.18 -23.00 4.53
C HIS A 164 -12.66 -22.91 4.62
N TYR A 165 -12.15 -22.61 5.81
CA TYR A 165 -10.72 -22.54 6.03
C TYR A 165 -10.30 -23.06 7.40
N VAL A 166 -9.06 -23.53 7.46
CA VAL A 166 -8.25 -23.58 8.68
C VAL A 166 -7.25 -22.43 8.63
N GLY A 167 -6.92 -21.84 9.77
CA GLY A 167 -5.99 -20.73 9.81
C GLY A 167 -5.30 -20.56 11.15
N ILE A 168 -4.40 -19.58 11.22
CA ILE A 168 -3.72 -19.14 12.43
C ILE A 168 -3.95 -17.65 12.56
N LYS A 169 -4.40 -17.22 13.73
CA LYS A 169 -4.74 -15.82 13.99
C LYS A 169 -3.62 -15.13 14.76
N THR A 170 -3.11 -14.05 14.20
CA THR A 170 -1.93 -13.35 14.72
C THR A 170 -2.21 -11.86 14.90
N LEU A 171 -1.79 -11.32 16.05
CA LEU A 171 -1.76 -9.89 16.36
C LEU A 171 -0.30 -9.46 16.46
N CYS A 172 0.14 -8.59 15.56
CA CYS A 172 1.55 -8.18 15.49
C CYS A 172 1.72 -6.68 15.21
N ASN A 173 2.95 -6.21 15.41
CA ASN A 173 3.37 -4.94 14.83
C ASN A 173 3.48 -5.11 13.31
N MET A 174 3.00 -4.13 12.55
CA MET A 174 3.04 -4.14 11.07
C MET A 174 4.46 -4.29 10.52
N ASP A 175 5.47 -3.77 11.22
CA ASP A 175 6.88 -3.86 10.82
C ASP A 175 7.43 -5.30 10.90
N GLN A 176 6.75 -6.17 11.65
CA GLN A 176 7.10 -7.59 11.85
C GLN A 176 6.11 -8.54 11.17
N MET A 177 5.13 -7.99 10.43
CA MET A 177 4.05 -8.78 9.85
C MET A 177 4.56 -9.82 8.84
N GLY A 178 5.58 -9.48 8.03
CA GLY A 178 6.17 -10.42 7.08
C GLY A 178 6.83 -11.63 7.75
N ASP A 179 7.53 -11.42 8.86
CA ASP A 179 8.17 -12.50 9.63
C ASP A 179 7.12 -13.42 10.24
N HIS A 180 6.09 -12.84 10.87
CA HIS A 180 4.99 -13.62 11.44
C HIS A 180 4.18 -14.37 10.37
N MET A 181 3.92 -13.76 9.22
CA MET A 181 3.22 -14.44 8.12
C MET A 181 4.04 -15.64 7.61
N THR A 182 5.37 -15.51 7.53
CA THR A 182 6.26 -16.61 7.16
C THR A 182 6.17 -17.76 8.16
N GLU A 183 6.19 -17.46 9.45
CA GLU A 183 6.05 -18.47 10.51
C GLU A 183 4.67 -19.15 10.49
N ASP A 184 3.60 -18.38 10.30
CA ASP A 184 2.23 -18.88 10.28
C ASP A 184 1.99 -19.78 9.06
N PHE A 185 2.43 -19.37 7.87
CA PHE A 185 2.32 -20.21 6.67
C PHE A 185 3.16 -21.47 6.78
N LYS A 186 4.33 -21.44 7.42
CA LYS A 186 5.12 -22.65 7.69
C LYS A 186 4.38 -23.65 8.58
N LYS A 187 3.67 -23.18 9.61
CA LYS A 187 2.82 -24.04 10.46
C LYS A 187 1.64 -24.61 9.65
N LEU A 188 1.02 -23.80 8.80
CA LEU A 188 -0.08 -24.23 7.92
C LEU A 188 0.39 -25.24 6.86
N GLU A 189 1.58 -25.10 6.31
CA GLU A 189 2.18 -26.09 5.40
C GLU A 189 2.42 -27.43 6.10
N ALA A 190 2.82 -27.43 7.38
CA ALA A 190 2.92 -28.67 8.16
C ALA A 190 1.54 -29.33 8.34
N TYR A 191 0.51 -28.54 8.68
CA TYR A 191 -0.87 -29.03 8.74
C TYR A 191 -1.33 -29.59 7.39
N ALA A 192 -1.00 -28.92 6.28
CA ALA A 192 -1.40 -29.29 4.94
C ALA A 192 -0.90 -30.70 4.56
N LYS A 193 0.36 -31.03 4.89
CA LYS A 193 0.96 -32.33 4.61
C LYS A 193 0.23 -33.50 5.27
N ASP A 194 -0.30 -33.30 6.47
CA ASP A 194 -1.04 -34.33 7.20
C ASP A 194 -2.51 -34.44 6.76
N ASN A 195 -3.01 -33.46 5.97
CA ASN A 195 -4.43 -33.29 5.65
C ASN A 195 -4.68 -33.03 4.16
N GLU A 196 -3.81 -33.49 3.25
CA GLU A 196 -3.87 -33.18 1.82
C GLU A 196 -5.25 -33.45 1.18
N GLY A 197 -5.91 -34.53 1.61
CA GLY A 197 -7.24 -34.91 1.12
C GLY A 197 -8.36 -33.91 1.44
N GLU A 198 -8.16 -33.01 2.40
CA GLU A 198 -9.15 -32.04 2.88
C GLU A 198 -8.93 -30.63 2.33
N LEU A 199 -7.80 -30.35 1.69
CA LEU A 199 -7.46 -29.01 1.19
C LEU A 199 -8.19 -28.71 -0.12
N THR A 200 -8.51 -27.43 -0.34
CA THR A 200 -8.91 -26.90 -1.66
C THR A 200 -7.73 -26.27 -2.42
N GLY A 201 -6.55 -26.23 -1.79
CA GLY A 201 -5.29 -25.76 -2.39
C GLY A 201 -5.07 -24.24 -2.35
N GLN A 202 -6.02 -23.47 -1.83
CA GLN A 202 -5.94 -22.02 -1.87
C GLN A 202 -5.42 -21.44 -0.54
N ALA A 203 -4.26 -20.78 -0.58
CA ALA A 203 -3.73 -20.01 0.54
C ALA A 203 -4.21 -18.55 0.46
N PHE A 204 -4.55 -17.98 1.61
CA PHE A 204 -5.04 -16.61 1.70
C PHE A 204 -4.85 -16.05 3.10
N SER A 205 -5.05 -14.74 3.26
CA SER A 205 -5.06 -14.09 4.57
C SER A 205 -6.27 -13.18 4.73
N ILE A 206 -6.83 -13.13 5.95
CA ILE A 206 -7.97 -12.28 6.30
C ILE A 206 -7.50 -11.20 7.28
N TYR A 207 -7.81 -9.94 7.02
CA TYR A 207 -7.34 -8.81 7.83
C TYR A 207 -8.46 -8.30 8.74
N HIS A 208 -8.36 -8.59 10.03
CA HIS A 208 -9.40 -8.27 11.01
C HIS A 208 -9.28 -6.88 11.61
N LYS A 209 -8.06 -6.38 11.74
CA LYS A 209 -7.80 -5.08 12.31
C LYS A 209 -6.57 -4.45 11.68
N TRP A 210 -6.70 -3.16 11.38
CA TRP A 210 -5.60 -2.31 10.97
C TRP A 210 -5.62 -1.02 11.78
N ASP A 211 -4.74 -0.93 12.77
CA ASP A 211 -4.54 0.27 13.58
C ASP A 211 -3.27 0.99 13.11
N MET A 212 -3.43 1.87 12.13
CA MET A 212 -2.29 2.57 11.50
C MET A 212 -1.62 3.58 12.45
N VAL A 213 -2.34 4.03 13.49
CA VAL A 213 -1.77 4.96 14.48
C VAL A 213 -0.86 4.21 15.44
N LYS A 214 -1.24 3.00 15.85
CA LYS A 214 -0.41 2.14 16.71
C LYS A 214 0.54 1.22 15.94
N ARG A 215 0.44 1.19 14.60
CA ARG A 215 1.15 0.25 13.71
C ARG A 215 0.91 -1.22 14.09
N VAL A 216 -0.33 -1.56 14.41
CA VAL A 216 -0.71 -2.93 14.82
C VAL A 216 -1.72 -3.51 13.84
N ALA A 217 -1.49 -4.75 13.42
CA ALA A 217 -2.37 -5.52 12.56
C ALA A 217 -2.83 -6.80 13.25
N GLU A 218 -4.08 -7.19 13.03
CA GLU A 218 -4.61 -8.51 13.37
C GLU A 218 -5.06 -9.19 12.09
N TYR A 219 -4.48 -10.33 11.76
CA TYR A 219 -4.81 -11.10 10.57
C TYR A 219 -4.99 -12.59 10.91
N SER A 220 -5.60 -13.34 10.00
CA SER A 220 -5.53 -14.80 9.98
C SER A 220 -4.85 -15.24 8.69
N ALA A 221 -3.77 -16.01 8.78
CA ALA A 221 -3.24 -16.78 7.64
C ALA A 221 -4.09 -18.04 7.50
N CYS A 222 -4.48 -18.41 6.28
CA CYS A 222 -5.51 -19.42 6.03
C CYS A 222 -5.12 -20.37 4.90
N LEU A 223 -5.58 -21.61 5.02
CA LEU A 223 -5.68 -22.58 3.93
C LEU A 223 -7.15 -22.96 3.73
N GLY A 224 -7.59 -22.93 2.48
CA GLY A 224 -8.92 -23.40 2.09
C GLY A 224 -9.06 -24.91 2.28
N VAL A 225 -10.23 -25.32 2.79
CA VAL A 225 -10.58 -26.72 3.06
C VAL A 225 -11.98 -27.06 2.53
N LYS A 226 -12.21 -28.34 2.22
CA LYS A 226 -13.47 -28.84 1.64
C LYS A 226 -14.65 -28.69 2.59
N SER A 227 -14.41 -28.86 3.89
CA SER A 227 -15.41 -28.72 4.95
C SER A 227 -14.79 -28.15 6.21
N LYS A 228 -15.61 -27.57 7.11
CA LYS A 228 -15.13 -26.99 8.36
C LYS A 228 -14.46 -28.07 9.24
N PRO A 229 -13.16 -27.95 9.58
CA PRO A 229 -12.46 -28.94 10.39
C PRO A 229 -13.01 -28.97 11.82
N ASN A 230 -13.11 -30.17 12.40
CA ASN A 230 -13.48 -30.38 13.79
C ASN A 230 -12.26 -30.85 14.59
N GLY A 231 -12.21 -30.51 15.88
CA GLY A 231 -11.17 -31.02 16.80
C GLY A 231 -9.76 -30.47 16.54
N LEU A 232 -9.64 -29.25 16.00
CA LEU A 232 -8.36 -28.57 15.86
C LEU A 232 -7.66 -28.43 17.23
N SER A 233 -6.35 -28.66 17.24
CA SER A 233 -5.49 -28.51 18.41
C SER A 233 -4.46 -27.39 18.20
N GLY A 234 -3.84 -26.91 19.28
CA GLY A 234 -2.83 -25.85 19.20
C GLY A 234 -3.40 -24.50 18.76
N ASP A 235 -2.66 -23.81 17.89
CA ASP A 235 -2.95 -22.42 17.46
C ASP A 235 -3.99 -22.33 16.31
N PHE A 236 -4.47 -23.48 15.81
CA PHE A 236 -5.33 -23.51 14.63
C PHE A 236 -6.78 -23.12 14.93
N VAL A 237 -7.34 -22.27 14.07
CA VAL A 237 -8.75 -21.87 14.07
C VAL A 237 -9.44 -22.32 12.78
N ALA A 238 -10.74 -22.57 12.84
CA ALA A 238 -11.56 -22.85 11.67
C ALA A 238 -12.59 -21.74 11.45
N GLY A 239 -12.85 -21.41 10.19
CA GLY A 239 -13.86 -20.42 9.82
C GLY A 239 -14.40 -20.61 8.42
N GLU A 240 -15.17 -19.64 7.97
CA GLU A 240 -15.68 -19.59 6.62
C GLU A 240 -15.82 -18.15 6.12
N ILE A 241 -15.70 -17.99 4.80
CA ILE A 241 -16.12 -16.81 4.07
C ILE A 241 -17.39 -17.22 3.31
N PRO A 242 -18.57 -16.69 3.68
CA PRO A 242 -19.80 -16.96 2.94
C PRO A 242 -19.69 -16.55 1.48
N ALA A 243 -20.43 -17.22 0.60
CA ALA A 243 -20.56 -16.77 -0.79
C ALA A 243 -20.99 -15.30 -0.83
N THR A 244 -20.25 -14.47 -1.55
CA THR A 244 -20.42 -13.02 -1.55
C THR A 244 -19.99 -12.45 -2.89
N LYS A 245 -20.29 -11.17 -3.14
CA LYS A 245 -19.60 -10.39 -4.17
C LYS A 245 -18.35 -9.77 -3.57
N VAL A 246 -17.30 -9.65 -4.37
CA VAL A 246 -16.06 -8.96 -4.02
C VAL A 246 -15.74 -7.92 -5.09
N ASN A 247 -15.11 -6.83 -4.69
CA ASN A 247 -14.39 -5.96 -5.60
C ASN A 247 -12.89 -6.22 -5.45
N THR A 248 -12.24 -6.57 -6.55
CA THR A 248 -10.87 -7.08 -6.56
C THR A 248 -9.92 -6.09 -7.24
N VAL A 249 -8.78 -5.84 -6.59
CA VAL A 249 -7.60 -5.23 -7.22
C VAL A 249 -6.46 -6.24 -7.09
N ARG A 250 -5.90 -6.62 -8.24
CA ARG A 250 -4.75 -7.52 -8.32
C ARG A 250 -3.47 -6.71 -8.24
N HIS A 251 -2.54 -7.16 -7.41
CA HIS A 251 -1.15 -6.72 -7.42
C HIS A 251 -0.31 -7.75 -8.15
N ILE A 252 0.56 -7.30 -9.05
CA ILE A 252 1.63 -8.09 -9.66
C ILE A 252 2.95 -7.42 -9.28
N GLY A 253 3.82 -8.15 -8.58
CA GLY A 253 5.08 -7.61 -8.08
C GLY A 253 5.38 -7.97 -6.63
N THR A 254 6.47 -7.40 -6.08
CA THR A 254 6.99 -7.77 -4.76
C THR A 254 6.00 -7.44 -3.64
N TYR A 255 6.01 -8.23 -2.56
CA TYR A 255 5.15 -7.96 -1.41
C TYR A 255 5.46 -6.63 -0.70
N GLU A 256 6.66 -6.08 -0.89
CA GLU A 256 7.03 -4.74 -0.38
C GLU A 256 6.12 -3.64 -0.94
N HIS A 257 5.57 -3.84 -2.16
CA HIS A 257 4.66 -2.89 -2.82
C HIS A 257 3.19 -3.28 -2.75
N LEU A 258 2.85 -4.40 -2.09
CA LEU A 258 1.47 -4.89 -1.99
C LEU A 258 0.51 -3.86 -1.36
N GLY A 259 1.05 -2.96 -0.53
CA GLY A 259 0.34 -1.81 0.02
C GLY A 259 -0.30 -0.89 -1.04
N ASN A 260 0.18 -0.89 -2.29
CA ASN A 260 -0.40 -0.13 -3.39
C ASN A 260 -1.82 -0.61 -3.73
N ALA A 261 -2.06 -1.92 -3.77
CA ALA A 261 -3.40 -2.47 -4.02
C ALA A 261 -4.35 -2.23 -2.83
N TRP A 262 -3.84 -2.35 -1.59
CA TRP A 262 -4.60 -2.05 -0.38
C TRP A 262 -5.04 -0.59 -0.31
N SER A 263 -4.09 0.34 -0.46
CA SER A 263 -4.38 1.77 -0.46
C SER A 263 -5.36 2.14 -1.57
N THR A 264 -5.29 1.47 -2.72
CA THR A 264 -6.26 1.64 -3.81
C THR A 264 -7.67 1.24 -3.40
N LEU A 265 -7.89 0.03 -2.87
CA LEU A 265 -9.23 -0.41 -2.45
C LEU A 265 -9.80 0.43 -1.30
N TYR A 266 -8.96 0.84 -0.33
CA TYR A 266 -9.38 1.77 0.71
C TYR A 266 -9.71 3.16 0.16
N ASN A 267 -8.97 3.65 -0.85
CA ASN A 267 -9.31 4.89 -1.55
C ASN A 267 -10.67 4.75 -2.25
N MET A 268 -10.88 3.68 -3.02
CA MET A 268 -12.16 3.38 -3.69
C MET A 268 -13.33 3.30 -2.69
N GLN A 269 -13.13 2.66 -1.53
CA GLN A 269 -14.12 2.59 -0.46
C GLN A 269 -14.46 3.99 0.08
N ARG A 270 -13.44 4.82 0.38
CA ARG A 270 -13.64 6.20 0.87
C ARG A 270 -14.29 7.10 -0.18
N GLY A 271 -13.95 6.89 -1.44
CA GLY A 271 -14.57 7.51 -2.62
C GLY A 271 -15.97 6.98 -2.95
N LYS A 272 -16.48 6.00 -2.18
CA LYS A 272 -17.80 5.37 -2.34
C LYS A 272 -18.01 4.72 -3.72
N GLU A 273 -16.95 4.21 -4.34
CA GLU A 273 -17.05 3.44 -5.59
C GLU A 273 -17.80 2.11 -5.40
N PHE A 274 -17.79 1.58 -4.17
CA PHE A 274 -18.58 0.41 -3.77
C PHE A 274 -19.03 0.52 -2.31
N LYS A 275 -19.97 -0.35 -1.89
CA LYS A 275 -20.43 -0.46 -0.50
C LYS A 275 -20.01 -1.80 0.08
N MET A 276 -19.29 -1.75 1.20
CA MET A 276 -18.85 -2.96 1.90
C MET A 276 -20.01 -3.77 2.49
N VAL A 277 -19.87 -5.09 2.44
CA VAL A 277 -20.63 -6.02 3.30
C VAL A 277 -20.02 -5.97 4.70
N LYS A 278 -20.86 -5.81 5.72
CA LYS A 278 -20.41 -5.85 7.11
C LYS A 278 -20.19 -7.30 7.54
N GLY A 279 -19.18 -7.54 8.37
CA GLY A 279 -18.90 -8.86 8.95
C GLY A 279 -18.04 -9.78 8.06
N ILE A 280 -17.79 -9.42 6.80
CA ILE A 280 -16.78 -10.07 5.96
C ILE A 280 -15.60 -9.10 5.84
N HIS A 281 -14.48 -9.48 6.44
CA HIS A 281 -13.28 -8.67 6.44
C HIS A 281 -12.54 -8.77 5.10
N PRO A 282 -11.79 -7.73 4.70
CA PRO A 282 -10.92 -7.80 3.53
C PRO A 282 -9.92 -8.95 3.60
N PHE A 283 -9.57 -9.53 2.45
CA PHE A 283 -8.67 -10.67 2.38
C PHE A 283 -7.81 -10.65 1.11
N GLU A 284 -6.62 -11.25 1.21
CA GLU A 284 -5.69 -11.46 0.10
C GLU A 284 -5.71 -12.92 -0.33
N MET A 285 -5.83 -13.17 -1.64
CA MET A 285 -5.66 -14.50 -2.22
C MET A 285 -4.29 -14.56 -2.91
N TYR A 286 -3.45 -15.52 -2.52
CA TYR A 286 -2.15 -15.75 -3.16
C TYR A 286 -2.36 -16.64 -4.39
N VAL A 287 -2.24 -16.04 -5.58
CA VAL A 287 -2.60 -16.70 -6.85
C VAL A 287 -1.50 -17.64 -7.33
N ASN A 288 -0.24 -17.34 -7.00
CA ASN A 288 0.91 -18.19 -7.25
C ASN A 288 1.79 -18.32 -6.00
N ASN A 289 2.70 -19.30 -6.03
CA ASN A 289 3.53 -19.64 -4.89
C ASN A 289 4.84 -18.82 -4.90
N PRO A 290 5.18 -18.07 -3.83
CA PRO A 290 6.42 -17.31 -3.75
C PRO A 290 7.69 -18.15 -3.76
N GLN A 291 7.59 -19.47 -3.57
CA GLN A 291 8.72 -20.40 -3.72
C GLN A 291 8.94 -20.83 -5.18
N GLU A 292 8.00 -20.58 -6.08
CA GLU A 292 8.02 -21.07 -7.47
C GLU A 292 8.23 -19.96 -8.50
N VAL A 293 7.96 -18.69 -8.15
CA VAL A 293 8.10 -17.54 -9.05
C VAL A 293 9.03 -16.48 -8.47
N ALA A 294 9.61 -15.65 -9.33
CA ALA A 294 10.41 -14.52 -8.88
C ALA A 294 9.51 -13.47 -8.18
N PRO A 295 10.05 -12.67 -7.23
CA PRO A 295 9.28 -11.66 -6.51
C PRO A 295 8.48 -10.69 -7.40
N LYS A 296 9.02 -10.31 -8.56
CA LYS A 296 8.34 -9.43 -9.53
C LYS A 296 7.15 -10.07 -10.24
N ASP A 297 7.08 -11.40 -10.25
CA ASP A 297 6.05 -12.19 -10.91
C ASP A 297 4.99 -12.71 -9.91
N LEU A 298 5.09 -12.33 -8.63
CA LEU A 298 4.10 -12.66 -7.60
C LEU A 298 2.76 -12.02 -7.95
N ILE A 299 1.67 -12.79 -7.80
CA ILE A 299 0.31 -12.34 -8.08
C ILE A 299 -0.54 -12.50 -6.81
N THR A 300 -1.06 -11.39 -6.32
CA THR A 300 -1.97 -11.36 -5.15
C THR A 300 -3.23 -10.60 -5.49
N ASP A 301 -4.39 -11.22 -5.25
CA ASP A 301 -5.69 -10.57 -5.38
C ASP A 301 -6.15 -10.04 -4.03
N ILE A 302 -6.36 -8.74 -3.92
CA ILE A 302 -6.94 -8.12 -2.72
C ILE A 302 -8.43 -7.95 -2.94
N ASN A 303 -9.22 -8.45 -1.99
CA ASN A 303 -10.66 -8.59 -2.12
C ASN A 303 -11.38 -7.87 -0.98
N PHE A 304 -12.30 -6.99 -1.37
CA PHE A 304 -13.21 -6.32 -0.44
C PHE A 304 -14.61 -6.87 -0.72
N ALA A 305 -15.28 -7.44 0.28
CA ALA A 305 -16.65 -7.93 0.12
C ALA A 305 -17.62 -6.76 -0.08
N VAL A 306 -18.43 -6.81 -1.14
CA VAL A 306 -19.30 -5.69 -1.59
C VAL A 306 -20.75 -6.13 -1.79
N LYS A 307 -21.66 -5.16 -1.66
CA LYS A 307 -23.10 -5.33 -1.90
C LYS A 307 -23.46 -5.28 -3.38
#